data_AF-A0A8F4KI50-F1
#
_entry.id   AF-A0A8F4KI50-F1
#
_cell.length_a   1.000
_cell.length_b   1.000
_cell.length_c   1.000
_cell.angle_alpha   90.00
_cell.angle_beta   90.00
_cell.angle_gamma   90.00
#
_symmetry.space_group_name_H-M   'P 1'
#
loop_
_entity.id
_entity.type
_entity.pdbx_description
1 polymer ?
#
loop_
_entity_poly.entity_id
_entity_poly.type
_entity_poly.pdbx_seq_one_letter_code
_entity_poly.pdbx_strand_id
1 'polypeptide(L)'
;MKLKTEWHTLREWFKTAAHAAQSGTAPEGRSADALPDPREWVIVYRTARGFCCMYRGEPVEFDEMLDVQIWSEEEDVRLWFFGL
;
A
#
# COMPACT_ATOMS: atom_id res chain seq x y z
N MET A 1 21.05 13.19 -18.17
CA MET A 1 19.89 12.43 -18.70
C MET A 1 19.90 10.95 -18.25
N LYS A 2 20.26 10.63 -16.99
CA LYS A 2 20.32 9.25 -16.46
C LYS A 2 19.16 8.88 -15.52
N LEU A 3 18.48 9.88 -14.96
CA LEU A 3 17.46 9.71 -13.92
C LEU A 3 16.20 8.95 -14.39
N LYS A 4 15.77 9.14 -15.65
CA LYS A 4 14.55 8.50 -16.17
C LYS A 4 14.72 7.00 -16.37
N THR A 5 15.87 6.58 -16.85
CA THR A 5 16.17 5.17 -17.13
C THR A 5 16.29 4.38 -15.83
N GLU A 6 16.95 4.96 -14.83
CA GLU A 6 17.08 4.37 -13.48
C GLU A 6 15.71 4.18 -12.81
N TRP A 7 14.77 5.09 -13.07
CA TRP A 7 13.43 5.02 -12.50
C TRP A 7 12.55 3.93 -13.11
N HIS A 8 12.68 3.69 -14.42
CA HIS A 8 12.02 2.55 -15.05
C HIS A 8 12.59 1.22 -14.54
N THR A 9 13.90 1.12 -14.38
CA THR A 9 14.55 -0.09 -13.82
C THR A 9 14.10 -0.35 -12.38
N LEU A 10 14.02 0.70 -11.55
CA LEU A 10 13.51 0.58 -10.18
C LEU A 10 12.04 0.17 -10.14
N ARG A 11 11.20 0.72 -11.02
CA ARG A 11 9.77 0.37 -11.11
C ARG A 11 9.55 -1.09 -11.51
N GLU A 12 10.29 -1.57 -12.50
CA GLU A 12 10.18 -2.98 -12.93
C GLU A 12 10.74 -3.94 -11.87
N TRP A 13 11.80 -3.55 -11.17
CA TRP A 13 12.29 -4.32 -10.02
C TRP A 13 11.27 -4.40 -8.88
N PHE A 14 10.62 -3.28 -8.53
CA PHE A 14 9.57 -3.26 -7.51
C PHE A 14 8.37 -4.15 -7.87
N LYS A 15 7.91 -4.12 -9.12
CA LYS A 15 6.84 -5.03 -9.59
C LYS A 15 7.24 -6.50 -9.46
N THR A 16 8.47 -6.82 -9.83
CA THR A 16 9.00 -8.20 -9.77
C THR A 16 9.12 -8.67 -8.31
N ALA A 17 9.61 -7.81 -7.42
CA ALA A 17 9.73 -8.10 -5.99
C ALA A 17 8.36 -8.23 -5.30
N ALA A 18 7.38 -7.39 -5.66
CA ALA A 18 6.03 -7.47 -5.11
C ALA A 18 5.30 -8.76 -5.53
N HIS A 19 5.55 -9.29 -6.73
CA HIS A 19 5.05 -10.59 -7.14
C HIS A 19 5.78 -11.76 -6.45
N ALA A 20 7.08 -11.63 -6.17
CA ALA A 20 7.84 -12.64 -5.42
C ALA A 20 7.41 -12.71 -3.93
N ALA A 21 7.06 -11.57 -3.33
CA ALA A 21 6.57 -11.49 -1.95
C ALA A 21 5.19 -12.13 -1.74
N GLN A 22 4.42 -12.37 -2.82
CA GLN A 22 3.16 -13.11 -2.76
C GLN A 22 3.35 -14.63 -2.58
N SER A 23 4.59 -15.15 -2.67
CA SER A 23 4.87 -16.59 -2.62
C SER A 23 5.66 -17.08 -1.40
N GLY A 24 5.86 -16.29 -0.33
CA GLY A 24 6.66 -16.78 0.79
C GLY A 24 6.50 -16.05 2.11
N THR A 25 6.06 -16.82 3.11
CA THR A 25 6.26 -16.66 4.56
C THR A 25 5.54 -15.50 5.25
N ALA A 26 4.37 -15.82 5.79
CA ALA A 26 3.72 -15.05 6.84
C ALA A 26 4.61 -14.98 8.10
N PRO A 27 4.74 -13.81 8.75
CA PRO A 27 5.47 -13.71 10.01
C PRO A 27 4.67 -14.41 11.13
N GLU A 28 5.31 -15.36 11.80
CA GLU A 28 4.83 -16.02 13.01
C GLU A 28 4.52 -14.98 14.09
N GLY A 29 3.25 -14.89 14.49
CA GLY A 29 2.85 -13.99 15.58
C GLY A 29 1.36 -13.67 15.69
N ARG A 30 0.46 -14.32 14.94
CA ARG A 30 -0.99 -14.04 15.01
C ARG A 30 -1.77 -15.29 15.42
N SER A 31 -2.55 -15.17 16.49
CA SER A 31 -3.43 -16.20 17.04
C SER A 31 -4.18 -16.96 15.94
N ALA A 32 -4.09 -18.29 15.99
CA ALA A 32 -4.53 -19.20 14.93
C ALA A 32 -6.05 -19.23 14.65
N ASP A 33 -6.87 -18.53 15.44
CA ASP A 33 -8.34 -18.59 15.36
C ASP A 33 -9.00 -17.37 14.70
N ALA A 34 -8.24 -16.34 14.30
CA ALA A 34 -8.80 -15.23 13.53
C ALA A 34 -8.80 -15.61 12.04
N LEU A 35 -9.99 -15.85 11.47
CA LEU A 35 -10.15 -15.93 10.02
C LEU A 35 -9.44 -14.73 9.38
N PRO A 36 -8.58 -14.94 8.37
CA PRO A 36 -7.88 -13.85 7.72
C PRO A 36 -8.92 -12.91 7.13
N ASP A 37 -8.97 -11.68 7.63
CA ASP A 37 -9.88 -10.67 7.09
C ASP A 37 -9.56 -10.52 5.58
N PRO A 38 -10.57 -10.69 4.70
CA PRO A 38 -10.36 -10.83 3.26
C PRO A 38 -10.03 -9.52 2.56
N ARG A 39 -10.11 -8.38 3.28
CA ARG A 39 -9.95 -7.05 2.69
C ARG A 39 -8.53 -6.80 2.20
N GLU A 40 -8.43 -6.15 1.04
CA GLU A 40 -7.16 -5.74 0.44
C GLU A 40 -6.41 -4.79 1.38
N TRP A 41 -5.08 -4.88 1.41
CA TRP A 41 -4.23 -3.96 2.17
C TRP A 41 -3.78 -2.81 1.29
N VAL A 42 -3.97 -1.59 1.79
CA VAL A 42 -3.50 -0.36 1.14
C VAL A 42 -2.53 0.35 2.07
N ILE A 43 -1.35 0.68 1.55
CA ILE A 43 -0.33 1.43 2.29
C ILE A 43 -0.58 2.92 2.05
N VAL A 44 -0.84 3.66 3.13
CA VAL A 44 -1.03 5.11 3.12
C VAL A 44 0.25 5.78 3.62
N TYR A 45 0.73 6.77 2.88
CA TYR A 45 1.90 7.57 3.22
C TYR A 45 1.50 9.03 3.45
N ARG A 46 2.10 9.64 4.47
CA ARG A 46 1.98 11.09 4.70
C ARG A 46 2.87 11.83 3.70
N THR A 47 2.32 12.85 3.07
CA THR A 47 3.03 13.76 2.17
C THR A 47 3.18 15.15 2.80
N ALA A 48 3.89 16.06 2.12
CA ALA A 48 3.96 17.46 2.55
C ALA A 48 2.61 18.21 2.44
N ARG A 49 1.64 17.66 1.70
CA ARG A 49 0.36 18.32 1.38
C ARG A 49 -0.87 17.58 1.92
N GLY A 50 -0.68 16.39 2.52
CA GLY A 50 -1.78 15.54 2.96
C GLY A 50 -1.33 14.08 3.04
N PHE A 51 -2.10 13.19 2.44
CA PHE A 51 -1.83 11.74 2.37
C PHE A 51 -2.01 11.23 0.94
N CYS A 52 -1.40 10.10 0.64
CA CYS A 52 -1.60 9.44 -0.64
C CYS A 52 -1.38 7.93 -0.49
N CYS A 53 -1.95 7.15 -1.41
CA CYS A 53 -1.76 5.71 -1.51
C CYS A 53 -1.73 5.26 -2.97
N MET A 54 -1.30 4.02 -3.22
CA MET A 54 -1.49 3.35 -4.51
C MET A 54 -2.60 2.32 -4.33
N TYR A 55 -3.66 2.42 -5.12
CA TYR A 55 -4.77 1.46 -5.11
C TYR A 55 -5.08 1.00 -6.54
N ARG A 56 -5.06 -0.32 -6.76
CA ARG A 56 -5.26 -0.94 -8.08
C ARG A 56 -4.42 -0.34 -9.22
N GLY A 57 -3.21 0.12 -8.89
CA GLY A 57 -2.25 0.70 -9.83
C GLY A 57 -2.40 2.21 -10.05
N GLU A 58 -3.40 2.85 -9.44
CA GLU A 58 -3.64 4.29 -9.55
C GLU A 58 -3.28 5.01 -8.24
N PRO A 59 -2.69 6.22 -8.33
CA PRO A 59 -2.48 7.05 -7.15
C PRO A 59 -3.81 7.65 -6.68
N VAL A 60 -4.06 7.61 -5.38
CA VAL A 60 -5.20 8.28 -4.74
C VAL A 60 -4.65 9.29 -3.74
N GLU A 61 -5.05 10.55 -3.85
CA GLU A 61 -4.59 11.66 -3.00
C GLU A 61 -5.69 12.08 -2.05
N PHE A 62 -5.30 12.48 -0.84
CA PHE A 62 -6.19 12.91 0.24
C PHE A 62 -5.62 14.16 0.89
N ASP A 63 -6.46 15.14 1.19
CA ASP A 63 -6.02 16.35 1.89
C ASP A 63 -5.97 16.10 3.39
N GLU A 64 -6.96 15.39 3.93
CA GLU A 64 -7.11 15.11 5.35
C GLU A 64 -7.10 13.61 5.68
N MET A 65 -6.75 13.29 6.92
CA MET A 65 -6.84 11.90 7.42
C MET A 65 -8.29 11.39 7.43
N LEU A 66 -9.26 12.30 7.58
CA LEU A 66 -10.68 11.94 7.55
C LEU A 66 -11.08 11.38 6.17
N ASP A 67 -10.57 11.98 5.09
CA ASP A 67 -10.83 11.51 3.73
C ASP A 67 -10.29 10.09 3.52
N VAL A 68 -9.10 9.80 4.08
CA VAL A 68 -8.50 8.45 4.04
C VAL A 68 -9.39 7.42 4.73
N GLN A 69 -9.95 7.76 5.89
CA GLN A 69 -10.81 6.87 6.67
C GLN A 69 -12.12 6.58 5.94
N ILE A 70 -12.81 7.63 5.47
CA ILE A 70 -14.06 7.51 4.70
C ILE A 70 -13.82 6.64 3.46
N TRP A 71 -12.78 6.96 2.69
CA TRP A 71 -12.45 6.20 1.48
C TRP A 71 -12.16 4.72 1.77
N SER A 72 -11.50 4.41 2.89
CA SER A 72 -11.20 3.02 3.25
C SER A 72 -12.44 2.19 3.58
N GLU A 73 -13.48 2.84 4.10
CA GLU A 73 -14.77 2.21 4.34
C GLU A 73 -15.54 2.01 3.03
N GLU A 74 -15.50 2.99 2.13
CA GLU A 74 -16.15 2.93 0.81
C GLU A 74 -15.55 1.84 -0.09
N GLU A 75 -14.23 1.71 -0.10
CA GLU A 75 -13.51 0.70 -0.90
C GLU A 75 -13.37 -0.66 -0.20
N ASP A 76 -13.82 -0.76 1.06
CA ASP A 76 -13.69 -1.94 1.91
C ASP A 76 -12.25 -2.48 2.00
N VAL A 77 -11.30 -1.58 2.28
CA VAL A 77 -9.87 -1.90 2.38
C VAL A 77 -9.33 -1.73 3.79
N ARG A 78 -8.23 -2.43 4.09
CA ARG A 78 -7.46 -2.22 5.32
C ARG A 78 -6.30 -1.28 5.06
N LEU A 79 -6.14 -0.32 5.96
CA LEU A 79 -5.07 0.67 5.87
C LEU A 79 -3.84 0.25 6.68
N TRP A 80 -2.67 0.44 6.10
CA TRP A 80 -1.39 0.43 6.78
C TRP A 80 -0.71 1.78 6.63
N PHE A 81 -0.44 2.46 7.75
CA PHE A 81 0.17 3.78 7.72
C PHE A 81 1.69 3.69 7.83
N PHE A 82 2.39 4.34 6.90
CA PHE A 82 3.84 4.47 6.92
C PHE A 82 4.25 5.93 7.19
N GLY A 83 5.09 6.15 8.20
CA GLY A 83 5.61 7.48 8.53
C GLY A 83 4.72 8.35 9.43
N LEU A 84 3.97 7.71 10.34
CA LEU A 84 3.32 8.38 11.49
C LEU A 84 4.36 8.82 12.52
#